data_AF-A0A956SDE9-F1
#
_entry.id   AF-A0A956SDE9-F1
#
_cell.length_a   1.000
_cell.length_b   1.000
_cell.length_c   1.000
_cell.angle_alpha   90.00
_cell.angle_beta   90.00
_cell.angle_gamma   90.00
#
_symmetry.space_group_name_H-M   'P 1'
#
loop_
_entity.id
_entity.type
_entity.pdbx_description
1 polymer ?
#
loop_
_entity_poly.entity_id
_entity_poly.type
_entity_poly.pdbx_seq_one_letter_code
_entity_poly.pdbx_strand_id
1 'polypeptide(L)'
;MNWTPASVAPLVGAVASIATVVAASSRRGAPAGRGLYTLVMLCTATLLVWLSAFLGEAVVFLRSEFHVLVVFALLLLAPAVVALSIRFGQPGRLRSSGGAGAVLVAGVSSLLIGFWIQAGTESSLRAWDDGSLFLELAPGPARATAVCLLLSGCYAIVRFQAAIEAARRAGIELLGRGLVGPLFATVALVLTTSQLLLYGSLPLELVAIGSLVIVPTTLVTWPMLMGRASVRAALPVSSRVQTSGLLLLGLGLFLVSLAALGQVVHEIFPDRGILWFRYGGTAVLLAFALLSLVPSVRGPLSEYFDRSLYAQRWDFRHEWKRANRACEPTSSLPDLVHRAREFLDEILGPTAVAIWVPGPDREPWVPVSSGSVELGALRADNPIRVAVERDHEVMELIVDRPHSFEDIPAVVENLLLVESRGFRVFLGMYSGQAPFALLGLAPPAGFRLDREHRVLLENFGGQLANTLRTTLVGEDGTPRPHSEVQMFLDGPDVDPESTGGAGAKDPGREDR
;
A
#
# COMPACT_ATOMS: atom_id res chain seq x y z
N MET A 1 -39.71 -19.60 22.51
CA MET A 1 -38.48 -18.85 22.18
C MET A 1 -38.88 -17.52 21.60
N ASN A 2 -38.63 -16.43 22.32
CA ASN A 2 -38.88 -15.09 21.82
C ASN A 2 -37.63 -14.63 21.06
N TRP A 3 -37.70 -14.60 19.74
CA TRP A 3 -36.61 -14.10 18.90
C TRP A 3 -36.62 -12.56 18.96
N THR A 4 -35.63 -11.98 19.63
CA THR A 4 -35.41 -10.54 19.62
C THR A 4 -34.52 -10.17 18.43
N PRO A 5 -34.59 -8.93 17.92
CA PRO A 5 -33.66 -8.47 16.88
C PRO A 5 -32.18 -8.70 17.26
N ALA A 6 -31.86 -8.58 18.55
CA ALA A 6 -30.54 -8.85 19.10
C ALA A 6 -30.11 -10.32 18.99
N SER A 7 -31.03 -11.29 19.11
CA SER A 7 -30.68 -12.71 18.94
C SER A 7 -30.57 -13.13 17.47
N VAL A 8 -31.29 -12.45 16.56
CA VAL A 8 -31.28 -12.74 15.12
C VAL A 8 -30.04 -12.16 14.42
N ALA A 9 -29.58 -10.98 14.81
CA ALA A 9 -28.44 -10.30 14.17
C ALA A 9 -27.14 -11.16 14.10
N PRO A 10 -26.68 -11.80 15.18
CA PRO A 10 -25.51 -12.68 15.13
C PRO A 10 -25.74 -13.90 14.23
N LEU A 11 -26.95 -14.45 14.18
CA LEU A 11 -27.26 -15.58 13.31
C LEU A 11 -27.08 -15.23 11.84
N VAL A 12 -27.53 -14.03 11.42
CA VAL A 12 -27.34 -13.54 10.05
C VAL A 12 -25.85 -13.41 9.73
N GLY A 13 -25.06 -12.84 10.65
CA GLY A 13 -23.60 -12.77 10.50
C GLY A 13 -22.95 -14.15 10.41
N ALA A 14 -23.40 -15.12 11.21
CA ALA A 14 -22.88 -16.49 11.20
C ALA A 14 -23.14 -17.17 9.85
N VAL A 15 -24.35 -17.04 9.32
CA VAL A 15 -24.73 -17.56 7.99
C VAL A 15 -23.86 -16.93 6.90
N ALA A 16 -23.63 -15.62 6.96
CA ALA A 16 -22.75 -14.94 6.02
C ALA A 16 -21.30 -15.46 6.10
N SER A 17 -20.76 -15.62 7.31
CA SER A 17 -19.42 -16.21 7.52
C SER A 17 -19.34 -17.65 6.98
N ILE A 18 -20.32 -18.50 7.27
CA ILE A 18 -20.35 -19.89 6.75
C ILE A 18 -20.42 -19.89 5.22
N ALA A 19 -21.26 -19.05 4.63
CA ALA A 19 -21.35 -18.92 3.17
C ALA A 19 -19.99 -18.55 2.55
N THR A 20 -19.24 -17.62 3.16
CA THR A 20 -17.88 -17.29 2.70
C THR A 20 -16.90 -18.46 2.84
N VAL A 21 -17.00 -19.27 3.89
CA VAL A 21 -16.17 -20.47 4.07
C VAL A 21 -16.46 -21.49 2.97
N VAL A 22 -17.74 -21.76 2.68
CA VAL A 22 -18.17 -22.70 1.62
C VAL A 22 -17.70 -22.23 0.23
N ALA A 23 -17.80 -20.95 -0.04
CA ALA A 23 -17.34 -20.39 -1.31
C ALA A 23 -15.82 -20.38 -1.46
N ALA A 24 -15.10 -20.17 -0.35
CA ALA A 24 -13.67 -20.30 -0.31
C ALA A 24 -13.25 -21.77 -0.53
N SER A 25 -13.89 -22.74 0.13
CA SER A 25 -13.50 -24.16 0.07
C SER A 25 -13.85 -24.83 -1.26
N SER A 26 -14.94 -24.45 -1.92
CA SER A 26 -15.43 -25.07 -3.17
C SER A 26 -14.55 -24.87 -4.42
N ARG A 27 -13.58 -23.96 -4.39
CA ARG A 27 -12.75 -23.64 -5.58
C ARG A 27 -11.42 -24.40 -5.61
N ARG A 28 -11.12 -25.13 -6.70
CA ARG A 28 -9.77 -25.68 -6.96
C ARG A 28 -8.83 -24.56 -7.45
N GLY A 29 -7.61 -24.44 -6.91
CA GLY A 29 -6.62 -23.41 -7.30
C GLY A 29 -6.49 -22.17 -6.38
N ALA A 30 -6.59 -22.37 -5.07
CA ALA A 30 -6.70 -21.31 -4.07
C ALA A 30 -5.54 -20.28 -4.05
N PRO A 31 -5.82 -18.99 -3.77
CA PRO A 31 -4.79 -18.04 -3.37
C PRO A 31 -4.11 -18.48 -2.07
N ALA A 32 -2.81 -18.18 -1.99
CA ALA A 32 -2.06 -18.14 -0.75
C ALA A 32 -2.83 -17.28 0.29
N GLY A 33 -3.29 -17.90 1.38
CA GLY A 33 -4.01 -17.21 2.46
C GLY A 33 -5.47 -17.62 2.64
N ARG A 34 -6.02 -18.44 1.73
CA ARG A 34 -7.38 -18.96 1.87
C ARG A 34 -7.60 -19.70 3.19
N GLY A 35 -6.66 -20.55 3.61
CA GLY A 35 -6.76 -21.30 4.87
C GLY A 35 -6.90 -20.38 6.09
N LEU A 36 -6.17 -19.26 6.10
CA LEU A 36 -6.27 -18.25 7.16
C LEU A 36 -7.61 -17.54 7.13
N TYR A 37 -8.07 -17.16 5.95
CA TYR A 37 -9.38 -16.52 5.79
C TYR A 37 -10.52 -17.44 6.22
N THR A 38 -10.49 -18.72 5.81
CA THR A 38 -11.47 -19.72 6.23
C THR A 38 -11.43 -19.94 7.72
N LEU A 39 -10.23 -19.93 8.33
CA LEU A 39 -10.08 -20.05 9.77
C LEU A 39 -10.70 -18.84 10.49
N VAL A 40 -10.41 -17.61 10.05
CA VAL A 40 -11.02 -16.38 10.60
C VAL A 40 -12.54 -16.49 10.52
N MET A 41 -13.10 -16.79 9.34
CA MET A 41 -14.54 -16.85 9.15
C MET A 41 -15.21 -17.98 9.92
N LEU A 42 -14.56 -19.14 10.08
CA LEU A 42 -15.08 -20.23 10.90
C LEU A 42 -15.10 -19.82 12.38
N CYS A 43 -14.03 -19.22 12.88
CA CYS A 43 -13.97 -18.72 14.26
C CYS A 43 -15.06 -17.65 14.49
N THR A 44 -15.21 -16.72 13.56
CA THR A 44 -16.27 -15.70 13.60
C THR A 44 -17.66 -16.35 13.62
N ALA A 45 -17.94 -17.30 12.72
CA ALA A 45 -19.23 -17.99 12.69
C ALA A 45 -19.55 -18.69 14.02
N THR A 46 -18.59 -19.41 14.61
CA THR A 46 -18.74 -20.09 15.89
C THR A 46 -19.12 -19.12 17.02
N LEU A 47 -18.43 -17.98 17.11
CA LEU A 47 -18.72 -16.96 18.12
C LEU A 47 -20.13 -16.37 17.95
N LEU A 48 -20.54 -16.15 16.70
CA LEU A 48 -21.85 -15.58 16.38
C LEU A 48 -23.00 -16.55 16.64
N VAL A 49 -22.83 -17.85 16.34
CA VAL A 49 -23.81 -18.88 16.68
C VAL A 49 -24.00 -18.96 18.19
N TRP A 50 -22.90 -18.94 18.95
CA TRP A 50 -22.99 -18.92 20.41
C TRP A 50 -23.71 -17.69 20.93
N LEU A 51 -23.37 -16.50 20.42
CA LEU A 51 -23.99 -15.25 20.85
C LEU A 51 -25.49 -15.24 20.54
N SER A 52 -25.90 -15.74 19.37
CA SER A 52 -27.32 -15.89 19.01
C SER A 52 -28.05 -16.87 19.93
N ALA A 53 -27.47 -18.05 20.15
CA ALA A 53 -28.03 -19.06 21.05
C ALA A 53 -28.13 -18.55 22.49
N PHE A 54 -27.15 -17.75 22.91
CA PHE A 54 -27.11 -17.11 24.22
C PHE A 54 -28.26 -16.11 24.40
N LEU A 55 -28.43 -15.20 23.46
CA LEU A 55 -29.47 -14.17 23.49
C LEU A 55 -30.88 -14.71 23.22
N GLY A 56 -31.00 -15.84 22.52
CA GLY A 56 -32.28 -16.51 22.26
C GLY A 56 -32.79 -17.39 23.39
N GLU A 57 -32.14 -17.35 24.57
CA GLU A 57 -32.42 -18.20 25.74
C GLU A 57 -32.38 -19.73 25.44
N ALA A 58 -31.71 -20.14 24.35
CA ALA A 58 -31.57 -21.54 23.96
C ALA A 58 -30.54 -22.30 24.84
N VAL A 59 -29.96 -21.62 25.83
CA VAL A 59 -28.74 -21.99 26.58
C VAL A 59 -28.91 -23.18 27.51
N VAL A 60 -30.14 -23.59 27.82
CA VAL A 60 -30.38 -24.76 28.70
C VAL A 60 -29.74 -26.04 28.13
N PHE A 61 -29.50 -26.13 26.81
CA PHE A 61 -28.98 -27.33 26.14
C PHE A 61 -27.49 -27.31 25.74
N LEU A 62 -26.76 -26.18 25.80
CA LEU A 62 -25.42 -26.02 25.18
C LEU A 62 -24.25 -25.83 26.19
N ARG A 63 -24.46 -26.23 27.45
CA ARG A 63 -23.84 -25.57 28.62
C ARG A 63 -22.32 -25.75 28.86
N SER A 64 -21.67 -26.82 28.41
CA SER A 64 -20.23 -27.03 28.70
C SER A 64 -19.36 -27.25 27.46
N GLU A 65 -19.79 -28.11 26.54
CA GLU A 65 -18.97 -28.45 25.36
C GLU A 65 -18.86 -27.30 24.36
N PHE A 66 -19.95 -26.53 24.17
CA PHE A 66 -19.93 -25.39 23.27
C PHE A 66 -19.09 -24.23 23.81
N HIS A 67 -18.97 -24.12 25.14
CA HIS A 67 -18.11 -23.12 25.78
C HIS A 67 -16.64 -23.33 25.38
N VAL A 68 -16.17 -24.57 25.36
CA VAL A 68 -14.80 -24.90 24.92
C VAL A 68 -14.57 -24.47 23.46
N LEU A 69 -15.53 -24.76 22.58
CA LEU A 69 -15.46 -24.41 21.16
C LEU A 69 -15.43 -22.89 20.94
N VAL A 70 -16.26 -22.15 21.68
CA VAL A 70 -16.37 -20.68 21.61
C VAL A 70 -15.10 -20.02 22.10
N VAL A 71 -14.55 -20.48 23.22
CA VAL A 71 -13.29 -19.94 23.71
C VAL A 71 -12.16 -20.25 22.75
N PHE A 72 -12.10 -21.47 22.21
CA PHE A 72 -11.13 -21.83 21.18
C PHE A 72 -11.22 -20.93 19.94
N ALA A 73 -12.44 -20.64 19.47
CA ALA A 73 -12.68 -19.71 18.37
C ALA A 73 -12.21 -18.29 18.69
N LEU A 74 -12.44 -17.80 19.92
CA LEU A 74 -12.03 -16.46 20.35
C LEU A 74 -10.49 -16.32 20.37
N LEU A 75 -9.81 -17.36 20.85
CA LEU A 75 -8.34 -17.39 20.93
C LEU A 75 -7.69 -17.51 19.55
N LEU A 76 -8.32 -18.22 18.62
CA LEU A 76 -7.80 -18.34 17.26
C LEU A 76 -8.11 -17.13 16.39
N LEU A 77 -9.17 -16.37 16.69
CA LEU A 77 -9.62 -15.27 15.85
C LEU A 77 -8.55 -14.18 15.72
N ALA A 78 -8.04 -13.65 16.83
CA ALA A 78 -7.04 -12.58 16.82
C ALA A 78 -5.74 -12.93 16.04
N PRO A 79 -5.08 -14.08 16.30
CA PRO A 79 -3.85 -14.44 15.59
C PRO A 79 -4.15 -14.80 14.13
N ALA A 80 -5.32 -15.37 13.82
CA ALA A 80 -5.74 -15.61 12.46
C ALA A 80 -5.95 -14.29 11.69
N VAL A 81 -6.55 -13.26 12.31
CA VAL A 81 -6.71 -11.91 11.74
C VAL A 81 -5.35 -11.24 11.51
N VAL A 82 -4.42 -11.34 12.45
CA VAL A 82 -3.06 -10.79 12.31
C VAL A 82 -2.29 -11.52 11.21
N ALA A 83 -2.34 -12.85 11.17
CA ALA A 83 -1.67 -13.63 10.13
C ALA A 83 -2.27 -13.33 8.75
N LEU A 84 -3.59 -13.14 8.68
CA LEU A 84 -4.29 -12.74 7.47
C LEU A 84 -3.82 -11.35 7.00
N SER A 85 -3.74 -10.38 7.91
CA SER A 85 -3.31 -9.01 7.61
C SER A 85 -1.84 -8.93 7.16
N ILE A 86 -0.95 -9.71 7.77
CA ILE A 86 0.45 -9.86 7.34
C ILE A 86 0.52 -10.42 5.93
N ARG A 87 -0.24 -11.49 5.66
CA ARG A 87 -0.18 -12.19 4.37
C ARG A 87 -0.69 -11.33 3.23
N PHE A 88 -1.73 -10.53 3.44
CA PHE A 88 -2.20 -9.56 2.45
C PHE A 88 -1.30 -8.32 2.36
N GLY A 89 -0.62 -7.94 3.44
CA GLY A 89 0.28 -6.78 3.47
C GLY A 89 1.66 -7.00 2.83
N GLN A 90 2.10 -8.24 2.59
CA GLN A 90 3.42 -8.55 2.01
C GLN A 90 3.36 -9.61 0.89
N PRO A 91 2.72 -9.32 -0.25
CA PRO A 91 2.59 -10.25 -1.37
C PRO A 91 3.91 -10.42 -2.14
N GLY A 92 4.88 -11.16 -1.60
CA GLY A 92 6.10 -11.52 -2.35
C GLY A 92 7.32 -11.88 -1.51
N ARG A 93 7.50 -11.25 -0.33
CA ARG A 93 8.62 -11.55 0.57
C ARG A 93 8.44 -12.85 1.36
N LEU A 94 7.20 -13.27 1.60
CA LEU A 94 6.85 -14.48 2.38
C LEU A 94 6.73 -15.74 1.51
N ARG A 95 7.59 -15.88 0.49
CA ARG A 95 7.73 -17.16 -0.23
C ARG A 95 8.35 -18.24 0.66
N SER A 96 9.03 -17.86 1.76
CA SER A 96 9.28 -18.77 2.88
C SER A 96 8.04 -18.83 3.78
N SER A 97 7.36 -19.98 3.76
CA SER A 97 6.15 -20.30 4.55
C SER A 97 6.32 -20.11 6.07
N GLY A 98 7.55 -19.93 6.55
CA GLY A 98 7.89 -19.87 7.98
C GLY A 98 7.42 -18.61 8.71
N GLY A 99 7.45 -17.42 8.10
CA GLY A 99 7.20 -16.17 8.84
C GLY A 99 5.75 -15.99 9.32
N ALA A 100 4.78 -16.21 8.42
CA ALA A 100 3.36 -16.14 8.79
C ALA A 100 2.95 -17.30 9.72
N GLY A 101 3.53 -18.48 9.51
CA GLY A 101 3.36 -19.63 10.41
C GLY A 101 3.91 -19.34 11.81
N ALA A 102 5.10 -18.75 11.91
CA ALA A 102 5.73 -18.40 13.18
C ALA A 102 4.94 -17.32 13.94
N VAL A 103 4.40 -16.31 13.26
CA VAL A 103 3.54 -15.30 13.92
C VAL A 103 2.23 -15.92 14.40
N LEU A 104 1.65 -16.83 13.62
CA LEU A 104 0.43 -17.53 14.01
C LEU A 104 0.70 -18.47 15.18
N VAL A 105 1.79 -19.23 15.15
CA VAL A 105 2.21 -20.11 16.25
C VAL A 105 2.56 -19.29 17.50
N ALA A 106 3.30 -18.20 17.38
CA ALA A 106 3.63 -17.34 18.52
C ALA A 106 2.39 -16.67 19.11
N GLY A 107 1.48 -16.18 18.27
CA GLY A 107 0.22 -15.56 18.69
C GLY A 107 -0.77 -16.56 19.30
N VAL A 108 -0.90 -17.75 18.70
CA VAL A 108 -1.73 -18.83 19.25
C VAL A 108 -1.14 -19.34 20.55
N SER A 109 0.18 -19.51 20.65
CA SER A 109 0.84 -19.93 21.89
C SER A 109 0.68 -18.91 23.01
N SER A 110 0.85 -17.60 22.74
CA SER A 110 0.66 -16.57 23.77
C SER A 110 -0.80 -16.47 24.25
N LEU A 111 -1.75 -16.67 23.34
CA LEU A 111 -3.18 -16.68 23.68
C LEU A 111 -3.60 -17.98 24.37
N LEU A 112 -3.05 -19.14 24.00
CA LEU A 112 -3.27 -20.40 24.72
C LEU A 112 -2.71 -20.34 26.14
N ILE A 113 -1.55 -19.69 26.34
CA ILE A 113 -1.00 -19.42 27.67
C ILE A 113 -1.93 -18.47 28.45
N GLY A 114 -2.40 -17.39 27.82
CA GLY A 114 -3.38 -16.47 28.42
C GLY A 114 -4.70 -17.17 28.77
N PHE A 115 -5.17 -18.08 27.93
CA PHE A 115 -6.36 -18.89 28.16
C PHE A 115 -6.19 -19.90 29.29
N TRP A 116 -5.04 -20.56 29.37
CA TRP A 116 -4.75 -21.47 30.48
C TRP A 116 -4.80 -20.73 31.83
N ILE A 117 -4.36 -19.47 31.83
CA ILE A 117 -4.48 -18.57 32.99
C ILE A 117 -5.95 -18.14 33.21
N GLN A 118 -6.72 -17.95 32.14
CA GLN A 118 -8.11 -17.47 32.17
C GLN A 118 -9.15 -18.55 32.48
N ALA A 119 -8.91 -19.82 32.13
CA ALA A 119 -9.76 -20.96 32.47
C ALA A 119 -9.86 -21.19 33.99
N GLY A 120 -8.93 -20.62 34.76
CA GLY A 120 -8.98 -20.55 36.22
C GLY A 120 -9.69 -19.32 36.79
N THR A 121 -10.12 -18.36 35.97
CA THR A 121 -10.79 -17.13 36.42
C THR A 121 -12.25 -17.10 35.96
N GLU A 122 -13.19 -17.07 36.90
CA GLU A 122 -14.62 -16.94 36.64
C GLU A 122 -14.89 -15.64 35.86
N SER A 123 -15.31 -15.74 34.60
CA SER A 123 -15.95 -14.62 33.91
C SER A 123 -17.42 -14.63 34.29
N SER A 124 -17.84 -13.64 35.07
CA SER A 124 -19.23 -13.51 35.50
C SER A 124 -20.04 -12.76 34.45
N LEU A 125 -21.07 -13.44 33.95
CA LEU A 125 -22.14 -12.81 33.20
C LEU A 125 -23.14 -12.29 34.23
N ARG A 126 -23.30 -10.96 34.32
CA ARG A 126 -24.22 -10.34 35.28
C ARG A 126 -25.38 -9.69 34.53
N ALA A 127 -26.58 -9.99 35.00
CA ALA A 127 -27.77 -9.20 34.68
C ALA A 127 -27.78 -7.99 35.62
N TRP A 128 -28.00 -6.80 35.07
CA TRP A 128 -28.25 -5.60 35.88
C TRP A 128 -29.75 -5.52 36.23
N ASP A 129 -30.10 -4.65 37.18
CA ASP A 129 -31.46 -4.43 37.67
C ASP A 129 -32.49 -4.06 36.58
N ASP A 130 -32.04 -3.51 35.45
CA ASP A 130 -32.88 -3.18 34.29
C ASP A 130 -33.14 -4.39 33.36
N GLY A 131 -32.62 -5.57 33.71
CA GLY A 131 -32.71 -6.80 32.92
C GLY A 131 -31.71 -6.88 31.77
N SER A 132 -30.84 -5.88 31.59
CA SER A 132 -29.84 -5.92 30.53
C SER A 132 -28.64 -6.79 30.93
N LEU A 133 -28.14 -7.57 29.96
CA LEU A 133 -27.06 -8.53 30.16
C LEU A 133 -25.70 -7.91 29.82
N PHE A 134 -24.76 -8.04 30.75
CA PHE A 134 -23.40 -7.55 30.59
C PHE A 134 -22.38 -8.67 30.67
N LEU A 135 -21.38 -8.55 29.80
CA LEU A 135 -20.14 -9.29 29.89
C LEU A 135 -19.21 -8.52 30.84
N GLU A 136 -18.99 -9.02 32.06
CA GLU A 136 -18.07 -8.42 33.02
C GLU A 136 -16.66 -9.01 32.83
N LEU A 137 -15.66 -8.15 32.75
CA LEU A 137 -14.29 -8.54 32.47
C LEU A 137 -13.60 -8.91 33.79
N ALA A 138 -13.29 -10.19 33.96
CA ALA A 138 -12.53 -10.67 35.12
C ALA A 138 -11.19 -9.92 35.27
N PRO A 139 -10.75 -9.61 36.50
CA PRO A 139 -9.47 -8.93 36.73
C PRO A 139 -8.30 -9.79 36.22
N GLY A 140 -7.26 -9.17 35.66
CA GLY A 140 -6.02 -9.83 35.25
C GLY A 140 -6.02 -10.35 33.79
N PRO A 141 -6.16 -11.68 33.54
CA PRO A 141 -6.00 -12.27 32.21
C PRO A 141 -7.00 -11.79 31.16
N ALA A 142 -8.25 -11.49 31.54
CA ALA A 142 -9.24 -10.99 30.58
C ALA A 142 -8.89 -9.57 30.10
N ARG A 143 -8.32 -8.73 30.99
CA ARG A 143 -7.75 -7.42 30.60
C ARG A 143 -6.55 -7.58 29.68
N ALA A 144 -5.63 -8.50 29.98
CA ALA A 144 -4.48 -8.78 29.12
C ALA A 144 -4.93 -9.23 27.71
N THR A 145 -5.91 -10.13 27.63
CA THR A 145 -6.49 -10.59 26.36
C THR A 145 -7.13 -9.45 25.59
N ALA A 146 -7.89 -8.58 26.26
CA ALA A 146 -8.46 -7.40 25.63
C ALA A 146 -7.39 -6.41 25.16
N VAL A 147 -6.28 -6.22 25.88
CA VAL A 147 -5.13 -5.43 25.40
C VAL A 147 -4.52 -6.06 24.13
N CYS A 148 -4.34 -7.38 24.09
CA CYS A 148 -3.85 -8.08 22.90
C CYS A 148 -4.81 -7.93 21.71
N LEU A 149 -6.12 -8.04 21.94
CA LEU A 149 -7.15 -7.80 20.92
C LEU A 149 -7.11 -6.36 20.40
N LEU A 150 -6.93 -5.40 21.30
CA LEU A 150 -6.77 -3.99 20.94
C LEU A 150 -5.54 -3.78 20.05
N LEU A 151 -4.37 -4.26 20.47
CA LEU A 151 -3.11 -4.13 19.74
C LEU A 151 -3.16 -4.82 18.38
N SER A 152 -3.72 -6.03 18.32
CA SER A 152 -3.91 -6.77 17.06
C SER A 152 -4.89 -6.07 16.12
N GLY A 153 -5.98 -5.50 16.65
CA GLY A 153 -6.90 -4.66 15.89
C GLY A 153 -6.24 -3.40 15.33
N CYS A 154 -5.49 -2.67 16.14
CA CYS A 154 -4.71 -1.50 15.70
C CYS A 154 -3.73 -1.86 14.58
N TYR A 155 -3.00 -2.97 14.74
CA TYR A 155 -2.09 -3.46 13.71
C TYR A 155 -2.84 -3.85 12.42
N ALA A 156 -3.98 -4.52 12.53
CA ALA A 156 -4.81 -4.89 11.39
C ALA A 156 -5.38 -3.66 10.64
N ILE A 157 -5.82 -2.61 11.34
CA ILE A 157 -6.26 -1.32 10.75
C ILE A 157 -5.17 -0.77 9.83
N VAL A 158 -3.95 -0.66 10.35
CA VAL A 158 -2.81 -0.13 9.62
C VAL A 158 -2.50 -0.97 8.38
N ARG A 159 -2.54 -2.30 8.51
CA ARG A 159 -2.33 -3.21 7.37
C ARG A 159 -3.43 -3.08 6.32
N PHE A 160 -4.69 -2.93 6.72
CA PHE A 160 -5.79 -2.72 5.78
C PHE A 160 -5.67 -1.38 5.07
N GLN A 161 -5.28 -0.30 5.76
CA GLN A 161 -5.01 0.99 5.12
C GLN A 161 -3.91 0.88 4.06
N ALA A 162 -2.78 0.27 4.41
CA ALA A 162 -1.68 0.04 3.47
C ALA A 162 -2.13 -0.78 2.25
N ALA A 163 -2.98 -1.79 2.45
CA ALA A 163 -3.53 -2.60 1.38
C ALA A 163 -4.54 -1.82 0.50
N ILE A 164 -5.37 -0.95 1.08
CA ILE A 164 -6.29 -0.06 0.36
C ILE A 164 -5.51 0.91 -0.53
N GLU A 165 -4.45 1.52 0.00
CA GLU A 165 -3.60 2.45 -0.75
C GLU A 165 -2.86 1.74 -1.87
N ALA A 166 -2.29 0.55 -1.62
CA ALA A 166 -1.64 -0.26 -2.64
C ALA A 166 -2.62 -0.62 -3.76
N ALA A 167 -3.83 -1.06 -3.41
CA ALA A 167 -4.89 -1.35 -4.38
C ALA A 167 -5.25 -0.13 -5.23
N ARG A 168 -5.33 1.05 -4.62
CA ARG A 168 -5.66 2.31 -5.31
C ARG A 168 -4.54 2.75 -6.24
N ARG A 169 -3.28 2.68 -5.81
CA ARG A 169 -2.11 3.01 -6.65
C ARG A 169 -2.01 2.13 -7.88
N ALA A 170 -2.35 0.85 -7.73
CA ALA A 170 -2.38 -0.10 -8.83
C ALA A 170 -3.65 0.00 -9.71
N GLY A 171 -4.51 1.00 -9.50
CA GLY A 171 -5.73 1.20 -10.29
C GLY A 171 -6.85 0.20 -10.02
N ILE A 172 -6.74 -0.64 -8.98
CA ILE A 172 -7.77 -1.63 -8.63
C ILE A 172 -8.76 -1.03 -7.62
N GLU A 173 -9.58 -0.09 -8.07
CA GLU A 173 -10.52 0.63 -7.19
C GLU A 173 -11.51 -0.30 -6.47
N LEU A 174 -11.97 -1.36 -7.13
CA LEU A 174 -12.90 -2.33 -6.54
C LEU A 174 -12.27 -3.05 -5.33
N LEU A 175 -10.96 -3.33 -5.39
CA LEU A 175 -10.21 -3.93 -4.30
C LEU A 175 -10.03 -2.94 -3.14
N GLY A 176 -9.72 -1.68 -3.46
CA GLY A 176 -9.65 -0.62 -2.46
C GLY A 176 -10.97 -0.42 -1.71
N ARG A 177 -12.10 -0.31 -2.43
CA ARG A 177 -13.45 -0.30 -1.85
C ARG A 177 -13.74 -1.60 -1.08
N GLY A 178 -13.22 -2.70 -1.60
CA GLY A 178 -13.19 -4.04 -1.04
C GLY A 178 -12.69 -4.13 0.41
N LEU A 179 -11.61 -3.41 0.70
CA LEU A 179 -10.95 -3.50 2.00
C LEU A 179 -11.54 -2.55 3.06
N VAL A 180 -12.47 -1.67 2.67
CA VAL A 180 -13.15 -0.74 3.59
C VAL A 180 -14.03 -1.48 4.60
N GLY A 181 -14.73 -2.54 4.16
CA GLY A 181 -15.56 -3.36 5.06
C GLY A 181 -14.75 -4.00 6.20
N PRO A 182 -13.71 -4.81 5.90
CA PRO A 182 -12.80 -5.36 6.91
C PRO A 182 -12.14 -4.31 7.80
N LEU A 183 -11.76 -3.16 7.23
CA LEU A 183 -11.22 -2.04 8.00
C LEU A 183 -12.25 -1.55 9.03
N PHE A 184 -13.49 -1.31 8.60
CA PHE A 184 -14.57 -0.87 9.47
C PHE A 184 -14.88 -1.89 10.58
N ALA A 185 -14.92 -3.19 10.26
CA ALA A 185 -15.07 -4.26 11.24
C ALA A 185 -13.95 -4.26 12.29
N THR A 186 -12.71 -4.05 11.84
CA THR A 186 -11.54 -4.00 12.73
C THR A 186 -11.58 -2.75 13.63
N VAL A 187 -12.00 -1.61 13.10
CA VAL A 187 -12.23 -0.39 13.88
C VAL A 187 -13.31 -0.64 14.95
N ALA A 188 -14.46 -1.22 14.57
CA ALA A 188 -15.50 -1.56 15.52
C ALA A 188 -14.98 -2.48 16.64
N LEU A 189 -14.21 -3.52 16.29
CA LEU A 189 -13.58 -4.42 17.26
C LEU A 189 -12.66 -3.66 18.24
N VAL A 190 -11.79 -2.78 17.73
CA VAL A 190 -10.90 -1.97 18.56
C VAL A 190 -11.70 -1.14 19.56
N LEU A 191 -12.78 -0.50 19.11
CA LEU A 191 -13.62 0.36 19.95
C LEU A 191 -14.37 -0.43 21.02
N THR A 192 -14.99 -1.55 20.65
CA THR A 192 -15.67 -2.44 21.59
C THR A 192 -14.69 -2.98 22.62
N THR A 193 -13.47 -3.31 22.21
CA THR A 193 -12.42 -3.79 23.12
C THR A 193 -11.90 -2.69 24.03
N SER A 194 -11.77 -1.45 23.54
CA SER A 194 -11.44 -0.27 24.37
C SER A 194 -12.52 -0.01 25.42
N GLN A 195 -13.80 -0.09 25.04
CA GLN A 195 -14.93 0.05 25.97
C GLN A 195 -14.87 -1.00 27.08
N LEU A 196 -14.65 -2.26 26.69
CA LEU A 196 -14.52 -3.38 27.62
C LEU A 196 -13.35 -3.19 28.60
N LEU A 197 -12.22 -2.67 28.12
CA LEU A 197 -11.05 -2.35 28.97
C LEU A 197 -11.32 -1.19 29.93
N LEU A 198 -12.00 -0.15 29.48
CA LEU A 198 -12.22 1.07 30.26
C LEU A 198 -13.24 0.85 31.38
N TYR A 199 -14.37 0.19 31.06
CA TYR A 199 -15.47 0.01 32.02
C TYR A 199 -15.47 -1.35 32.71
N GLY A 200 -14.61 -2.27 32.27
CA GLY A 200 -14.62 -3.64 32.77
C GLY A 200 -15.93 -4.37 32.49
N SER A 201 -16.84 -3.82 31.67
CA SER A 201 -18.10 -4.43 31.32
C SER A 201 -18.54 -4.02 29.92
N LEU A 202 -19.24 -4.91 29.23
CA LEU A 202 -19.73 -4.67 27.88
C LEU A 202 -21.16 -5.21 27.70
N PRO A 203 -22.11 -4.39 27.23
CA PRO A 203 -23.48 -4.85 27.00
C PRO A 203 -23.49 -5.87 25.85
N LEU A 204 -24.09 -7.04 26.09
CA LEU A 204 -24.17 -8.10 25.08
C LEU A 204 -24.99 -7.69 23.85
N GLU A 205 -25.99 -6.83 24.02
CA GLU A 205 -26.81 -6.32 22.92
C GLU A 205 -25.97 -5.52 21.91
N LEU A 206 -25.00 -4.73 22.38
CA LEU A 206 -24.12 -3.95 21.51
C LEU A 206 -23.16 -4.85 20.73
N VAL A 207 -22.68 -5.93 21.35
CA VAL A 207 -21.90 -6.98 20.67
C VAL A 207 -22.74 -7.65 19.60
N ALA A 208 -24.01 -7.93 19.91
CA ALA A 208 -24.93 -8.59 19.00
C ALA A 208 -25.25 -7.72 17.79
N ILE A 209 -25.55 -6.44 17.98
CA ILE A 209 -25.77 -5.50 16.89
C ILE A 209 -24.48 -5.28 16.10
N GLY A 210 -23.35 -5.14 16.79
CA GLY A 210 -22.03 -4.98 16.17
C GLY A 210 -21.64 -6.14 15.25
N SER A 211 -22.17 -7.34 15.49
CA SER A 211 -21.94 -8.50 14.62
C SER A 211 -22.45 -8.32 13.19
N LEU A 212 -23.44 -7.43 12.96
CA LEU A 212 -23.96 -7.16 11.61
C LEU A 212 -22.90 -6.58 10.69
N VAL A 213 -21.82 -6.01 11.22
CA VAL A 213 -20.67 -5.51 10.46
C VAL A 213 -19.95 -6.63 9.70
N ILE A 214 -20.12 -7.89 10.10
CA ILE A 214 -19.56 -9.06 9.42
C ILE A 214 -20.24 -9.29 8.06
N VAL A 215 -21.51 -8.89 7.88
CA VAL A 215 -22.25 -9.02 6.62
C VAL A 215 -21.66 -8.17 5.48
N PRO A 216 -21.46 -6.84 5.62
CA PRO A 216 -20.78 -6.08 4.58
C PRO A 216 -19.32 -6.53 4.42
N THR A 217 -18.65 -6.94 5.50
CA THR A 217 -17.27 -7.45 5.42
C THR A 217 -17.16 -8.72 4.56
N THR A 218 -18.07 -9.67 4.75
CA THR A 218 -18.16 -10.91 3.97
C THR A 218 -18.53 -10.62 2.51
N LEU A 219 -19.55 -9.79 2.26
CA LEU A 219 -19.97 -9.39 0.91
C LEU A 219 -18.85 -8.71 0.11
N VAL A 220 -18.07 -7.88 0.79
CA VAL A 220 -17.05 -7.05 0.15
C VAL A 220 -15.73 -7.83 -0.02
N THR A 221 -15.41 -8.78 0.87
CA THR A 221 -14.25 -9.67 0.71
C THR A 221 -14.50 -10.82 -0.27
N TRP A 222 -15.77 -11.16 -0.52
CA TRP A 222 -16.16 -12.23 -1.44
C TRP A 222 -15.58 -12.09 -2.87
N PRO A 223 -15.67 -10.92 -3.55
CA PRO A 223 -15.05 -10.73 -4.86
C PRO A 223 -13.54 -10.96 -4.87
N MET A 224 -12.84 -10.65 -3.76
CA MET A 224 -11.40 -10.86 -3.66
C MET A 224 -11.04 -12.35 -3.65
N LEU A 225 -11.85 -13.15 -2.97
CA LEU A 225 -11.72 -14.61 -2.95
C LEU A 225 -12.06 -15.23 -4.30
N MET A 226 -12.93 -14.57 -5.08
CA MET A 226 -13.33 -15.00 -6.42
C MET A 226 -12.24 -14.81 -7.48
N GLY A 227 -11.05 -14.32 -7.10
CA GLY A 227 -9.80 -14.67 -7.78
C GLY A 227 -9.67 -14.11 -9.19
N ARG A 228 -9.67 -12.79 -9.33
CA ARG A 228 -9.08 -12.20 -10.53
C ARG A 228 -7.56 -12.25 -10.40
N ALA A 229 -6.88 -12.95 -11.31
CA ALA A 229 -5.41 -13.03 -11.36
C ALA A 229 -4.76 -11.64 -11.37
N SER A 230 -5.45 -10.65 -11.92
CA SER A 230 -5.06 -9.23 -11.88
C SER A 230 -4.86 -8.68 -10.47
N VAL A 231 -5.66 -9.09 -9.47
CA VAL A 231 -5.52 -8.64 -8.08
C VAL A 231 -4.21 -9.11 -7.46
N ARG A 232 -3.70 -10.29 -7.84
CA ARG A 232 -2.43 -10.82 -7.32
C ARG A 232 -1.21 -10.16 -7.96
N ALA A 233 -1.31 -9.81 -9.25
CA ALA A 233 -0.24 -9.14 -9.97
C ALA A 233 -0.10 -7.66 -9.57
N ALA A 234 -1.19 -7.02 -9.15
CA ALA A 234 -1.25 -5.59 -8.90
C ALA A 234 -1.32 -5.21 -7.40
N LEU A 235 -0.94 -6.09 -6.48
CA LEU A 235 -0.60 -5.65 -5.13
C LEU A 235 0.93 -5.46 -5.05
N PRO A 236 1.46 -4.26 -5.34
CA PRO A 236 2.87 -3.99 -5.14
C PRO A 236 3.20 -4.23 -3.67
N VAL A 237 4.33 -4.91 -3.41
CA VAL A 237 4.87 -5.09 -2.07
C VAL A 237 5.30 -3.73 -1.55
N SER A 238 4.37 -3.02 -0.92
CA SER A 238 4.68 -1.82 -0.16
C SER A 238 5.56 -2.24 1.03
N SER A 239 6.86 -2.01 0.91
CA SER A 239 7.86 -2.29 1.94
C SER A 239 7.76 -1.36 3.16
N ARG A 240 6.76 -0.47 3.22
CA ARG A 240 6.69 0.58 4.24
C ARG A 240 5.97 0.10 5.49
N VAL A 241 6.73 -0.57 6.35
CA VAL A 241 6.34 -0.88 7.74
C VAL A 241 6.51 0.35 8.65
N GLN A 242 7.28 1.37 8.26
CA GLN A 242 7.53 2.55 9.11
C GLN A 242 6.32 3.48 9.28
N THR A 243 5.49 3.66 8.24
CA THR A 243 4.21 4.39 8.34
C THR A 243 3.27 3.76 9.37
N SER A 244 3.43 2.45 9.63
CA SER A 244 2.63 1.75 10.60
C SER A 244 2.84 2.24 12.02
N GLY A 245 4.06 2.62 12.40
CA GLY A 245 4.37 3.06 13.76
C GLY A 245 3.73 4.40 14.12
N LEU A 246 3.77 5.37 13.21
CA LEU A 246 3.23 6.70 13.44
C LEU A 246 1.69 6.70 13.46
N LEU A 247 1.06 5.89 12.60
CA LEU A 247 -0.38 5.63 12.64
C LEU A 247 -0.79 4.89 13.91
N LEU A 248 -0.01 3.90 14.37
CA LEU A 248 -0.28 3.19 15.63
C LEU A 248 -0.17 4.14 16.83
N LEU A 249 0.83 5.03 16.81
CA LEU A 249 1.03 6.04 17.85
C LEU A 249 -0.08 7.08 17.86
N GLY A 250 -0.50 7.56 16.68
CA GLY A 250 -1.65 8.45 16.54
C GLY A 250 -2.96 7.80 16.99
N LEU A 251 -3.18 6.52 16.65
CA LEU A 251 -4.33 5.75 17.11
C LEU A 251 -4.29 5.52 18.62
N GLY A 252 -3.13 5.20 19.18
CA GLY A 252 -2.93 5.05 20.63
C GLY A 252 -3.23 6.36 21.36
N LEU A 253 -2.70 7.48 20.87
CA LEU A 253 -2.96 8.81 21.42
C LEU A 253 -4.45 9.15 21.34
N PHE A 254 -5.11 8.87 20.21
CA PHE A 254 -6.54 9.06 20.04
C PHE A 254 -7.36 8.25 21.05
N LEU A 255 -7.02 6.97 21.26
CA LEU A 255 -7.71 6.12 22.24
C LEU A 255 -7.50 6.62 23.67
N VAL A 256 -6.30 7.10 24.01
CA VAL A 256 -6.01 7.72 25.31
C VAL A 256 -6.82 9.01 25.49
N SER A 257 -6.89 9.87 24.47
CA SER A 257 -7.72 11.08 24.51
C SER A 257 -9.20 10.76 24.67
N LEU A 258 -9.70 9.73 23.97
CA LEU A 258 -11.08 9.28 24.08
C LEU A 258 -11.37 8.76 25.49
N ALA A 259 -10.47 7.96 26.07
CA ALA A 259 -10.58 7.46 27.43
C ALA A 259 -10.58 8.59 28.47
N ALA A 260 -9.66 9.56 28.35
CA ALA A 260 -9.59 10.72 29.23
C ALA A 260 -10.87 11.57 29.14
N LEU A 261 -11.37 11.80 27.92
CA LEU A 261 -12.63 12.52 27.72
C LEU A 261 -13.82 11.74 28.31
N GLY A 262 -13.84 10.42 28.15
CA GLY A 262 -14.84 9.54 28.76
C GLY A 262 -14.85 9.63 30.29
N GLN A 263 -13.68 9.67 30.91
CA GLN A 263 -13.53 9.84 32.35
C GLN A 263 -14.05 11.21 32.82
N VAL A 264 -13.68 12.29 32.13
CA VAL A 264 -14.17 13.65 32.43
C VAL A 264 -15.70 13.72 32.32
N VAL A 265 -16.27 13.14 31.26
CA VAL A 265 -17.74 13.12 31.09
C VAL A 265 -18.41 12.28 32.17
N HIS A 266 -17.80 11.17 32.60
CA HIS A 266 -18.31 10.35 33.71
C HIS A 266 -18.30 11.12 35.03
N GLU A 267 -17.26 11.91 35.32
CA GLU A 267 -17.19 12.74 36.52
C GLU A 267 -18.25 13.85 36.53
N ILE A 268 -18.55 14.46 35.37
CA ILE A 268 -19.57 15.51 35.26
C ILE A 268 -20.99 14.92 35.26
N PHE A 269 -21.17 13.75 34.63
CA PHE A 269 -22.46 13.09 34.49
C PHE A 269 -22.36 11.61 34.86
N PRO A 270 -22.39 11.24 36.16
CA PRO A 270 -22.22 9.86 36.61
C PRO A 270 -23.17 8.89 35.92
N ASP A 271 -24.45 9.27 35.82
CA ASP A 271 -25.52 8.42 35.28
C ASP A 271 -25.58 8.42 33.74
N ARG A 272 -24.99 9.42 33.07
CA ARG A 272 -25.05 9.58 31.61
C ARG A 272 -23.71 9.40 30.91
N GLY A 273 -22.61 9.36 31.65
CA GLY A 273 -21.27 9.23 31.09
C GLY A 273 -21.07 7.92 30.35
N ILE A 274 -21.68 6.84 30.85
CA ILE A 274 -21.68 5.53 30.19
C ILE A 274 -22.44 5.60 28.84
N LEU A 275 -23.60 6.27 28.80
CA LEU A 275 -24.37 6.44 27.57
C LEU A 275 -23.65 7.34 26.56
N TRP A 276 -23.02 8.42 27.02
CA TRP A 276 -22.24 9.31 26.17
C TRP A 276 -21.02 8.62 25.58
N PHE A 277 -20.31 7.79 26.34
CA PHE A 277 -19.19 7.04 25.77
C PHE A 277 -19.65 5.96 24.79
N ARG A 278 -20.76 5.27 25.10
CA ARG A 278 -21.37 4.26 24.21
C ARG A 278 -21.77 4.85 22.87
N TYR A 279 -22.55 5.92 22.88
CA TYR A 279 -23.13 6.48 21.66
C TYR A 279 -22.31 7.64 21.09
N GLY A 280 -21.81 8.52 21.94
CA GLY A 280 -20.98 9.67 21.57
C GLY A 280 -19.61 9.24 21.05
N GLY A 281 -18.94 8.29 21.71
CA GLY A 281 -17.68 7.74 21.21
C GLY A 281 -17.86 7.13 19.81
N THR A 282 -18.86 6.26 19.66
CA THR A 282 -19.22 5.66 18.37
C THR A 282 -19.59 6.72 17.32
N ALA A 283 -20.34 7.75 17.69
CA ALA A 283 -20.74 8.83 16.78
C ALA A 283 -19.55 9.69 16.34
N VAL A 284 -18.63 10.03 17.24
CA VAL A 284 -17.40 10.78 16.92
C VAL A 284 -16.53 9.98 15.95
N LEU A 285 -16.41 8.67 16.17
CA LEU A 285 -15.65 7.79 15.29
C LEU A 285 -16.31 7.57 13.94
N LEU A 286 -17.63 7.42 13.92
CA LEU A 286 -18.39 7.37 12.68
C LEU A 286 -18.25 8.69 11.92
N ALA A 287 -18.33 9.83 12.60
CA ALA A 287 -18.11 11.14 12.01
C ALA A 287 -16.69 11.27 11.45
N PHE A 288 -15.67 10.84 12.20
CA PHE A 288 -14.28 10.84 11.72
C PHE A 288 -14.09 9.92 10.52
N ALA A 289 -14.67 8.72 10.54
CA ALA A 289 -14.65 7.78 9.43
C ALA A 289 -15.35 8.37 8.20
N LEU A 290 -16.54 8.97 8.36
CA LEU A 290 -17.27 9.63 7.27
C LEU A 290 -16.51 10.84 6.72
N LEU A 291 -15.93 11.67 7.59
CA LEU A 291 -15.06 12.78 7.19
C LEU A 291 -13.83 12.30 6.42
N SER A 292 -13.23 11.17 6.82
CA SER A 292 -12.08 10.58 6.11
C SER A 292 -12.41 10.08 4.70
N LEU A 293 -13.69 9.81 4.42
CA LEU A 293 -14.18 9.45 3.09
C LEU A 293 -14.38 10.69 2.20
N VAL A 294 -14.48 11.89 2.76
CA VAL A 294 -14.65 13.14 2.01
C VAL A 294 -13.33 13.52 1.33
N PRO A 295 -13.28 13.61 -0.01
CA PRO A 295 -12.05 13.94 -0.74
C PRO A 295 -11.41 15.27 -0.30
N SER A 296 -12.25 16.26 0.04
CA SER A 296 -11.82 17.60 0.47
C SER A 296 -11.08 17.63 1.81
N VAL A 297 -11.41 16.71 2.73
CA VAL A 297 -10.68 16.54 3.99
C VAL A 297 -9.46 15.65 3.77
N ARG A 298 -9.63 14.59 2.99
CA ARG A 298 -8.60 13.59 2.75
C ARG A 298 -7.36 14.17 2.08
N GLY A 299 -7.52 15.01 1.05
CA GLY A 299 -6.40 15.58 0.28
C GLY A 299 -5.39 16.33 1.15
N PRO A 300 -5.82 17.39 1.87
CA PRO A 300 -4.95 18.15 2.77
C PRO A 300 -4.35 17.30 3.89
N LEU A 301 -5.13 16.37 4.46
CA LEU A 301 -4.65 15.48 5.52
C LEU A 301 -3.55 14.55 4.99
N SER A 302 -3.76 13.95 3.81
CA SER A 302 -2.75 13.13 3.16
C SER A 302 -1.52 13.94 2.80
N GLU A 303 -1.68 15.16 2.28
CA GLU A 303 -0.54 16.01 1.95
C GLU A 303 0.28 16.41 3.18
N TYR A 304 -0.38 16.69 4.31
CA TYR A 304 0.30 16.98 5.58
C TYR A 304 1.10 15.77 6.09
N PHE A 305 0.47 14.60 6.12
CA PHE A 305 1.14 13.37 6.56
C PHE A 305 2.24 12.97 5.60
N ASP A 306 1.97 13.00 4.30
CA ASP A 306 2.95 12.71 3.26
C ASP A 306 4.13 13.66 3.39
N ARG A 307 3.94 14.97 3.56
CA ARG A 307 5.07 15.91 3.72
C ARG A 307 6.00 15.55 4.88
N SER A 308 5.46 15.14 6.03
CA SER A 308 6.27 14.72 7.20
C SER A 308 6.90 13.34 7.05
N LEU A 309 6.21 12.39 6.41
CA LEU A 309 6.65 11.00 6.25
C LEU A 309 7.63 10.85 5.09
N TYR A 310 7.53 11.72 4.09
CA TYR A 310 8.33 11.68 2.86
C TYR A 310 9.69 12.36 3.03
N ALA A 311 9.86 13.24 4.02
CA ALA A 311 11.18 13.75 4.43
C ALA A 311 12.18 12.62 4.79
N GLN A 312 11.70 11.39 5.06
CA GLN A 312 12.51 10.20 5.32
C GLN A 312 12.59 9.19 4.16
N ARG A 313 11.80 9.34 3.08
CA ARG A 313 11.70 8.30 2.04
C ARG A 313 12.97 8.24 1.18
N TRP A 314 13.55 9.38 0.85
CA TRP A 314 14.84 9.51 0.20
C TRP A 314 15.73 10.38 1.05
N ASP A 315 16.93 9.90 1.36
CA ASP A 315 17.99 10.82 1.72
C ASP A 315 18.33 11.58 0.43
N PHE A 316 17.66 12.72 0.22
CA PHE A 316 17.86 13.54 -0.96
C PHE A 316 19.34 13.90 -1.13
N ARG A 317 20.12 13.99 -0.04
CA ARG A 317 21.56 14.22 -0.13
C ARG A 317 22.28 13.03 -0.72
N HIS A 318 21.86 11.81 -0.41
CA HIS A 318 22.44 10.60 -0.99
C HIS A 318 22.09 10.46 -2.47
N GLU A 319 20.82 10.60 -2.83
CA GLU A 319 20.39 10.52 -4.24
C GLU A 319 20.97 11.67 -5.08
N TRP A 320 21.07 12.87 -4.49
CA TRP A 320 21.76 13.98 -5.13
C TRP A 320 23.24 13.69 -5.38
N LYS A 321 23.95 13.10 -4.42
CA LYS A 321 25.35 12.70 -4.62
C LYS A 321 25.48 11.64 -5.73
N ARG A 322 24.55 10.71 -5.83
CA ARG A 322 24.52 9.71 -6.92
C ARG A 322 24.23 10.35 -8.27
N ALA A 323 23.25 11.26 -8.34
CA ALA A 323 22.95 12.07 -9.51
C ALA A 323 24.17 12.84 -10.01
N ASN A 324 24.88 13.52 -9.09
CA ASN A 324 26.11 14.25 -9.40
C ASN A 324 27.19 13.32 -9.97
N ARG A 325 27.39 12.13 -9.39
CA ARG A 325 28.36 11.15 -9.90
C ARG A 325 28.00 10.66 -11.30
N ALA A 326 26.71 10.44 -11.56
CA ALA A 326 26.22 10.05 -12.89
C ALA A 326 26.45 11.17 -13.93
N CYS A 327 26.43 12.42 -13.50
CA CYS A 327 26.69 13.60 -14.34
C CYS A 327 28.15 14.09 -14.29
N GLU A 328 29.08 13.35 -13.69
CA GLU A 328 30.48 13.76 -13.66
C GLU A 328 31.01 13.93 -15.10
N PRO A 329 31.84 14.96 -15.37
CA PRO A 329 32.38 15.18 -16.70
C PRO A 329 33.07 13.93 -17.25
N THR A 330 32.69 13.55 -18.47
CA THR A 330 33.25 12.41 -19.20
C THR A 330 33.74 12.89 -20.56
N SER A 331 34.78 12.23 -21.06
CA SER A 331 35.36 12.51 -22.37
C SER A 331 34.48 12.02 -23.52
N SER A 332 33.55 11.09 -23.25
CA SER A 332 32.67 10.49 -24.25
C SER A 332 31.19 10.72 -23.90
N LEU A 333 30.42 11.12 -24.91
CA LEU A 333 28.97 11.29 -24.81
C LEU A 333 28.24 9.95 -24.54
N PRO A 334 28.62 8.82 -25.17
CA PRO A 334 28.02 7.53 -24.86
C PRO A 334 28.16 7.12 -23.39
N ASP A 335 29.32 7.37 -22.77
CA ASP A 335 29.53 7.05 -21.34
C ASP A 335 28.63 7.89 -20.44
N LEU A 336 28.45 9.18 -20.75
CA LEU A 336 27.54 10.05 -20.00
C LEU A 336 26.11 9.53 -20.07
N VAL A 337 25.64 9.15 -21.26
CA VAL A 337 24.28 8.63 -21.41
C VAL A 337 24.12 7.27 -20.74
N HIS A 338 25.13 6.41 -20.80
CA HIS A 338 25.11 5.13 -20.11
C HIS A 338 25.00 5.31 -18.60
N ARG A 339 25.81 6.17 -17.98
CA ARG A 339 25.74 6.48 -16.54
C ARG A 339 24.41 7.13 -16.15
N ALA A 340 23.91 8.05 -16.97
CA ALA A 340 22.62 8.67 -16.75
C ALA A 340 21.50 7.63 -16.78
N ARG A 341 21.55 6.69 -17.73
CA ARG A 341 20.62 5.58 -17.82
C ARG A 341 20.70 4.66 -16.61
N GLU A 342 21.89 4.22 -16.19
CA GLU A 342 22.06 3.36 -15.01
C GLU A 342 21.45 4.02 -13.77
N PHE A 343 21.73 5.32 -13.56
CA PHE A 343 21.15 6.08 -12.45
C PHE A 343 19.60 6.13 -12.53
N LEU A 344 19.04 6.39 -13.72
CA LEU A 344 17.60 6.42 -13.92
C LEU A 344 16.96 5.04 -13.76
N ASP A 345 17.64 3.97 -14.21
CA ASP A 345 17.20 2.58 -14.08
C ASP A 345 17.13 2.14 -12.61
N GLU A 346 18.07 2.61 -11.78
CA GLU A 346 18.08 2.36 -10.34
C GLU A 346 16.92 3.06 -9.61
N ILE A 347 16.49 4.23 -10.10
CA ILE A 347 15.49 5.07 -9.44
C ILE A 347 14.07 4.77 -9.91
N LEU A 348 13.88 4.66 -11.22
CA LEU A 348 12.58 4.50 -11.86
C LEU A 348 12.28 3.03 -12.19
N GLY A 349 13.27 2.14 -12.05
CA GLY A 349 13.24 0.80 -12.60
C GLY A 349 13.66 0.77 -14.08
N PRO A 350 13.60 -0.39 -14.75
CA PRO A 350 14.06 -0.54 -16.13
C PRO A 350 13.36 0.45 -17.06
N THR A 351 14.08 1.45 -17.53
CA THR A 351 13.58 2.60 -18.25
C THR A 351 14.35 2.75 -19.56
N ALA A 352 13.65 2.87 -20.69
CA ALA A 352 14.32 3.31 -21.90
C ALA A 352 14.56 4.81 -21.79
N VAL A 353 15.80 5.23 -21.99
CA VAL A 353 16.20 6.64 -21.92
C VAL A 353 16.57 7.11 -23.32
N ALA A 354 16.03 8.27 -23.70
CA ALA A 354 16.37 8.94 -24.93
C ALA A 354 16.73 10.40 -24.66
N ILE A 355 17.80 10.88 -25.27
CA ILE A 355 18.22 12.27 -25.15
C ILE A 355 18.24 12.88 -26.55
N TRP A 356 17.48 13.95 -26.75
CA TRP A 356 17.55 14.75 -27.97
C TRP A 356 18.34 16.02 -27.68
N VAL A 357 19.30 16.34 -28.54
CA VAL A 357 20.08 17.58 -28.49
C VAL A 357 19.85 18.38 -29.77
N PRO A 358 19.96 19.72 -29.73
CA PRO A 358 19.89 20.54 -30.92
C PRO A 358 20.96 20.13 -31.92
N GLY A 359 20.56 20.02 -33.19
CA GLY A 359 21.49 19.87 -34.31
C GLY A 359 22.42 21.09 -34.48
N PRO A 360 23.32 21.06 -35.48
CA PRO A 360 24.30 22.13 -35.72
C PRO A 360 23.62 23.48 -36.01
N ASP A 361 22.51 23.45 -36.75
CA ASP A 361 21.69 24.62 -37.08
C ASP A 361 20.63 24.90 -35.98
N ARG A 362 20.85 24.33 -34.78
CA ARG A 362 19.91 24.25 -33.64
C ARG A 362 18.66 23.40 -33.87
N GLU A 363 18.35 23.07 -35.11
CA GLU A 363 17.19 22.28 -35.49
C GLU A 363 17.48 21.34 -36.68
N PRO A 364 16.81 20.18 -36.76
CA PRO A 364 15.94 19.58 -35.74
C PRO A 364 16.74 19.07 -34.53
N TRP A 365 16.05 18.72 -33.44
CA TRP A 365 16.70 18.07 -32.30
C TRP A 365 16.91 16.59 -32.64
N VAL A 366 18.16 16.13 -32.61
CA VAL A 366 18.57 14.80 -33.03
C VAL A 366 18.77 13.91 -31.80
N PRO A 367 18.28 12.65 -31.80
CA PRO A 367 18.53 11.73 -30.70
C PRO A 367 20.02 11.36 -30.64
N VAL A 368 20.65 11.58 -29.49
CA VAL A 368 22.05 11.23 -29.19
C VAL A 368 22.19 9.79 -28.71
N SER A 369 21.13 9.27 -28.10
CA SER A 369 21.11 7.92 -27.59
C SER A 369 19.67 7.46 -27.50
N SER A 370 19.42 6.26 -27.99
CA SER A 370 18.11 5.61 -27.92
C SER A 370 18.23 4.11 -27.65
N GLY A 371 19.43 3.62 -27.31
CA GLY A 371 19.72 2.19 -27.28
C GLY A 371 19.49 1.55 -28.65
N SER A 372 18.83 0.38 -28.70
CA SER A 372 18.51 -0.35 -29.93
C SER A 372 17.31 0.20 -30.71
N VAL A 373 16.75 1.32 -30.29
CA VAL A 373 15.49 1.86 -30.80
C VAL A 373 15.80 3.02 -31.72
N GLU A 374 15.61 2.88 -33.03
CA GLU A 374 15.66 4.05 -33.91
C GLU A 374 14.55 5.05 -33.53
N LEU A 375 14.98 6.26 -33.16
CA LEU A 375 14.11 7.39 -32.83
C LEU A 375 14.25 8.48 -33.89
N GLY A 376 13.15 9.15 -34.21
CA GLY A 376 13.15 10.29 -35.14
C GLY A 376 13.68 11.57 -34.49
N ALA A 377 14.16 12.48 -35.33
CA ALA A 377 14.46 13.85 -34.91
C ALA A 377 13.17 14.62 -34.57
N LEU A 378 13.23 15.48 -33.56
CA LEU A 378 12.12 16.32 -33.12
C LEU A 378 12.23 17.71 -33.77
N ARG A 379 11.20 18.07 -34.54
CA ARG A 379 11.08 19.40 -35.15
C ARG A 379 10.70 20.47 -34.13
N ALA A 380 10.86 21.75 -34.49
CA ALA A 380 10.47 22.90 -33.68
C ALA A 380 8.99 22.92 -33.31
N ASP A 381 8.15 22.53 -34.27
CA ASP A 381 6.70 22.49 -34.16
C ASP A 381 6.18 21.22 -33.47
N ASN A 382 7.06 20.29 -33.07
CA ASN A 382 6.62 19.08 -32.39
C ASN A 382 5.96 19.43 -31.04
N PRO A 383 4.72 18.98 -30.77
CA PRO A 383 4.00 19.41 -29.58
C PRO A 383 4.65 19.00 -28.27
N ILE A 384 5.43 17.90 -28.23
CA ILE A 384 6.21 17.52 -27.04
C ILE A 384 7.26 18.58 -26.74
N ARG A 385 7.97 19.03 -27.77
CA ARG A 385 9.00 20.07 -27.63
C ARG A 385 8.38 21.39 -27.21
N VAL A 386 7.31 21.82 -27.89
CA VAL A 386 6.60 23.06 -27.56
C VAL A 386 6.07 23.06 -26.13
N ALA A 387 5.45 21.96 -25.69
CA ALA A 387 4.91 21.85 -24.33
C ALA A 387 6.00 21.94 -23.26
N VAL A 388 7.09 21.20 -23.46
CA VAL A 388 8.24 21.22 -22.53
C VAL A 388 8.90 22.59 -22.49
N GLU A 389 9.13 23.23 -23.65
CA GLU A 389 9.73 24.56 -23.73
C GLU A 389 8.87 25.63 -23.06
N ARG A 390 7.53 25.54 -23.17
CA ARG A 390 6.57 26.50 -22.60
C ARG A 390 6.52 26.44 -21.08
N ASP A 391 6.42 25.23 -20.52
CA ASP A 391 6.06 25.06 -19.11
C ASP A 391 7.30 24.92 -18.21
N HIS A 392 8.50 24.73 -18.77
CA HIS A 392 9.75 24.49 -18.03
C HIS A 392 9.68 23.33 -17.02
N GLU A 393 8.70 22.44 -17.18
CA GLU A 393 8.36 21.40 -16.23
C GLU A 393 8.49 20.01 -16.84
N VAL A 394 8.57 18.99 -15.98
CA VAL A 394 8.44 17.59 -16.40
C VAL A 394 7.03 17.33 -16.89
N MET A 395 6.90 16.97 -18.16
CA MET A 395 5.65 16.56 -18.78
C MET A 395 5.46 15.05 -18.66
N GLU A 396 4.34 14.62 -18.09
CA GLU A 396 3.92 13.21 -18.04
C GLU A 396 2.75 12.99 -19.01
N LEU A 397 3.00 12.24 -20.09
CA LEU A 397 2.01 11.84 -21.07
C LEU A 397 1.41 10.49 -20.68
N ILE A 398 0.12 10.50 -20.34
CA ILE A 398 -0.65 9.29 -20.02
C ILE A 398 -1.62 9.00 -21.15
N VAL A 399 -1.31 7.97 -21.97
CA VAL A 399 -2.13 7.56 -23.14
C VAL A 399 -3.60 7.34 -22.77
N ASP A 400 -3.86 6.64 -21.66
CA ASP A 400 -5.22 6.26 -21.29
C ASP A 400 -6.05 7.42 -20.72
N ARG A 401 -5.40 8.49 -20.25
CA ARG A 401 -6.04 9.64 -19.57
C ARG A 401 -5.14 10.89 -19.66
N PRO A 402 -5.19 11.65 -20.78
CA PRO A 402 -4.52 12.95 -20.82
C PRO A 402 -5.01 13.83 -19.66
N HIS A 403 -4.08 14.51 -18.98
CA HIS A 403 -4.41 15.33 -17.82
C HIS A 403 -5.09 16.63 -18.22
N SER A 404 -4.73 17.16 -19.39
CA SER A 404 -5.31 18.34 -20.01
C SER A 404 -5.67 18.06 -21.48
N PHE A 405 -6.64 18.81 -22.00
CA PHE A 405 -6.88 18.85 -23.46
C PHE A 405 -5.66 19.37 -24.23
N GLU A 406 -4.77 20.12 -23.57
CA GLU A 406 -3.53 20.62 -24.14
C GLU A 406 -2.49 19.52 -24.40
N ASP A 407 -2.59 18.37 -23.73
CA ASP A 407 -1.64 17.26 -23.89
C ASP A 407 -1.97 16.38 -25.12
N ILE A 408 -3.19 16.52 -25.66
CA ILE A 408 -3.70 15.64 -26.73
C ILE A 408 -2.82 15.71 -27.99
N PRO A 409 -2.40 16.89 -28.51
CA PRO A 409 -1.52 16.96 -29.66
C PRO A 409 -0.19 16.24 -29.43
N ALA A 410 0.40 16.37 -28.24
CA ALA A 410 1.65 15.71 -27.89
C ALA A 410 1.54 14.18 -27.95
N VAL A 411 0.42 13.62 -27.50
CA VAL A 411 0.15 12.18 -27.59
C VAL A 411 -0.15 11.74 -29.03
N VAL A 412 -1.02 12.46 -29.75
CA VAL A 412 -1.50 12.06 -31.08
C VAL A 412 -0.39 12.13 -32.13
N GLU A 413 0.40 13.19 -32.14
CA GLU A 413 1.46 13.37 -33.14
C GLU A 413 2.70 12.51 -32.86
N ASN A 414 2.86 12.03 -31.62
CA ASN A 414 3.98 11.19 -31.20
C ASN A 414 3.52 9.79 -30.77
N LEU A 415 2.41 9.29 -31.34
CA LEU A 415 1.79 8.03 -30.93
C LEU A 415 2.76 6.84 -31.04
N LEU A 416 3.62 6.81 -32.06
CA LEU A 416 4.67 5.80 -32.18
C LEU A 416 5.68 5.84 -31.02
N LEU A 417 6.05 7.04 -30.55
CA LEU A 417 6.99 7.22 -29.45
C LEU A 417 6.34 6.83 -28.11
N VAL A 418 5.09 7.24 -27.90
CA VAL A 418 4.40 7.06 -26.62
C VAL A 418 3.81 5.65 -26.48
N GLU A 419 3.12 5.15 -27.49
CA GLU A 419 2.44 3.85 -27.44
C GLU A 419 3.39 2.71 -27.80
N SER A 420 4.06 2.79 -28.95
CA SER A 420 4.89 1.68 -29.44
C SER A 420 6.23 1.56 -28.71
N ARG A 421 6.82 2.69 -28.27
CA ARG A 421 8.11 2.70 -27.55
C ARG A 421 7.96 2.95 -26.05
N GLY A 422 6.77 3.31 -25.57
CA GLY A 422 6.46 3.44 -24.15
C GLY A 422 6.98 4.71 -23.48
N PHE A 423 7.46 5.71 -24.23
CA PHE A 423 7.94 6.96 -23.65
C PHE A 423 6.78 7.78 -23.09
N ARG A 424 6.81 8.06 -21.79
CA ARG A 424 5.71 8.72 -21.07
C ARG A 424 6.13 9.94 -20.30
N VAL A 425 7.41 10.08 -19.97
CA VAL A 425 7.91 11.23 -19.20
C VAL A 425 8.93 11.96 -20.05
N PHE A 426 8.70 13.26 -20.24
CA PHE A 426 9.55 14.15 -21.01
C PHE A 426 9.98 15.30 -20.11
N LEU A 427 11.28 15.58 -20.08
CA LEU A 427 11.89 16.62 -19.28
C LEU A 427 12.73 17.53 -20.17
N GLY A 428 12.45 18.82 -20.10
CA GLY A 428 13.31 19.84 -20.68
C GLY A 428 14.57 19.98 -19.84
N MET A 429 15.73 19.85 -20.48
CA MET A 429 17.02 20.06 -19.84
C MET A 429 17.54 21.44 -20.23
N TYR A 430 17.63 22.33 -19.26
CA TYR A 430 17.96 23.74 -19.46
C TYR A 430 19.39 24.03 -19.05
N SER A 431 20.07 24.86 -19.83
CA SER A 431 21.35 25.46 -19.43
C SER A 431 21.18 26.98 -19.38
N GLY A 432 21.05 27.51 -18.17
CA GLY A 432 20.61 28.90 -17.97
C GLY A 432 19.11 29.03 -18.24
N GLN A 433 18.73 29.96 -19.12
CA GLN A 433 17.32 30.23 -19.49
C GLN A 433 16.91 29.53 -20.80
N ALA A 434 17.85 28.91 -21.51
CA ALA A 434 17.59 28.31 -22.81
C ALA A 434 17.42 26.79 -22.69
N PRO A 435 16.43 26.20 -23.38
CA PRO A 435 16.32 24.75 -23.52
C PRO A 435 17.54 24.24 -24.29
N PHE A 436 18.27 23.31 -23.70
CA PHE A 436 19.50 22.76 -24.28
C PHE A 436 19.30 21.34 -24.81
N ALA A 437 18.44 20.54 -24.19
CA ALA A 437 18.18 19.17 -24.62
C ALA A 437 16.83 18.68 -24.09
N LEU A 438 16.31 17.58 -24.65
CA LEU A 438 15.12 16.89 -24.17
C LEU A 438 15.52 15.52 -23.63
N LEU A 439 15.07 15.18 -22.43
CA LEU A 439 15.16 13.83 -21.89
C LEU A 439 13.79 13.16 -21.99
N GLY A 440 13.71 12.04 -22.71
CA GLY A 440 12.54 11.17 -22.72
C GLY A 440 12.81 9.90 -21.94
N LEU A 441 11.82 9.45 -21.18
CA LEU A 441 11.86 8.25 -20.37
C LEU A 441 10.66 7.35 -20.70
N ALA A 442 10.92 6.06 -20.89
CA ALA A 442 9.92 5.00 -20.99
C ALA A 442 9.93 4.14 -19.72
N PRO A 443 9.32 4.61 -18.62
CA PRO A 443 9.33 3.89 -17.36
C PRO A 443 8.49 2.60 -17.45
N PRO A 444 8.67 1.65 -16.51
CA PRO A 444 7.92 0.40 -16.51
C PRO A 444 6.41 0.63 -16.44
N ALA A 445 5.63 -0.28 -17.02
CA ALA A 445 4.18 -0.18 -17.08
C ALA A 445 3.56 0.01 -15.67
N GLY A 446 2.74 1.05 -15.53
CA GLY A 446 2.09 1.40 -14.26
C GLY A 446 2.93 2.30 -13.34
N PHE A 447 4.16 2.66 -13.73
CA PHE A 447 4.90 3.74 -13.08
C PHE A 447 4.09 5.04 -13.15
N ARG A 448 4.11 5.80 -12.05
CA ARG A 448 3.50 7.13 -11.96
C ARG A 448 4.51 8.09 -11.41
N LEU A 449 4.69 9.20 -12.10
CA LEU A 449 5.62 10.22 -11.65
C LEU A 449 5.03 10.95 -10.43
N ASP A 450 5.60 10.70 -9.25
CA ASP A 450 5.27 11.50 -8.07
C ASP A 450 6.09 12.80 -8.02
N ARG A 451 5.73 13.70 -7.11
CA ARG A 451 6.39 15.00 -6.93
C ARG A 451 7.90 14.86 -6.66
N GLU A 452 8.33 13.80 -5.98
CA GLU A 452 9.74 13.61 -5.63
C GLU A 452 10.56 13.19 -6.86
N HIS A 453 10.02 12.27 -7.66
CA HIS A 453 10.64 11.92 -8.93
C HIS A 453 10.72 13.15 -9.83
N ARG A 454 9.67 13.99 -9.88
CA ARG A 454 9.68 15.25 -10.64
C ARG A 454 10.82 16.16 -10.19
N VAL A 455 10.89 16.49 -8.90
CA VAL A 455 11.97 17.37 -8.36
C VAL A 455 13.35 16.77 -8.59
N LEU A 456 13.52 15.46 -8.40
CA LEU A 456 14.79 14.81 -8.67
C LEU A 456 15.16 14.89 -10.15
N LEU A 457 14.21 14.57 -11.04
CA LEU A 457 14.41 14.61 -12.49
C LEU A 457 14.74 16.03 -12.96
N GLU A 458 14.04 17.06 -12.50
CA GLU A 458 14.32 18.46 -12.83
C GLU A 458 15.75 18.85 -12.44
N ASN A 459 16.15 18.53 -11.20
CA ASN A 459 17.48 18.86 -10.74
C ASN A 459 18.55 18.03 -11.46
N PHE A 460 18.30 16.74 -11.71
CA PHE A 460 19.19 15.86 -12.48
C PHE A 460 19.33 16.33 -13.93
N GLY A 461 18.24 16.69 -14.60
CA GLY A 461 18.23 17.19 -15.97
C GLY A 461 18.97 18.51 -16.10
N GLY A 462 18.87 19.40 -15.11
CA GLY A 462 19.69 20.63 -15.07
C GLY A 462 21.19 20.34 -14.97
N GLN A 463 21.59 19.34 -14.17
CA GLN A 463 22.99 18.91 -14.09
C GLN A 463 23.45 18.26 -15.39
N LEU A 464 22.65 17.33 -15.91
CA LEU A 464 22.92 16.62 -17.14
C LEU A 464 23.03 17.58 -18.34
N ALA A 465 22.16 18.60 -18.44
CA ALA A 465 22.30 19.66 -19.45
C ALA A 465 23.63 20.39 -19.36
N ASN A 466 24.08 20.75 -18.14
CA ASN A 466 25.35 21.44 -17.98
C ASN A 466 26.54 20.55 -18.38
N THR A 467 26.53 19.27 -18.00
CA THR A 467 27.57 18.32 -18.40
C THR A 467 27.54 18.07 -19.91
N LEU A 468 26.36 17.85 -20.50
CA LEU A 468 26.20 17.68 -21.94
C LEU A 468 26.72 18.91 -22.70
N ARG A 469 26.42 20.13 -22.21
CA ARG A 469 26.94 21.36 -22.79
C ARG A 469 28.46 21.39 -22.77
N THR A 470 29.10 21.03 -21.66
CA THR A 470 30.57 20.98 -21.58
C THR A 470 31.19 19.90 -22.46
N THR A 471 30.47 18.80 -22.72
CA THR A 471 30.96 17.73 -23.60
C THR A 471 30.77 18.06 -25.08
N LEU A 472 29.68 18.75 -25.44
CA LEU A 472 29.31 19.08 -26.83
C LEU A 472 29.88 20.41 -27.33
N VAL A 473 29.96 21.42 -26.45
CA VAL A 473 30.53 22.74 -26.75
C VAL A 473 31.96 22.72 -26.20
N GLY A 474 32.95 22.85 -27.09
CA GLY A 474 34.35 22.90 -26.67
C GLY A 474 34.63 24.08 -25.73
N GLU A 475 35.79 24.08 -25.07
CA GLU A 475 36.18 25.17 -24.12
C GLU A 475 36.10 26.57 -24.74
N ASP A 476 36.27 26.67 -26.06
CA ASP A 476 36.22 27.92 -26.82
C ASP A 476 34.79 28.44 -27.10
N GLY A 477 33.75 27.76 -26.60
CA GLY A 477 32.36 28.12 -26.83
C GLY A 477 31.87 27.83 -28.26
N THR A 478 32.72 27.23 -29.09
CA THR A 478 32.36 26.77 -30.43
C THR A 478 31.74 25.37 -30.34
N PRO A 479 30.62 25.11 -31.06
CA PRO A 479 30.10 23.75 -31.18
C PRO A 479 31.18 22.86 -31.79
N ARG A 480 31.43 21.68 -31.22
CA ARG A 480 32.32 20.72 -31.89
C ARG A 480 31.73 20.37 -33.26
N PRO A 481 32.57 20.30 -34.32
CA PRO A 481 32.08 20.02 -35.66
C PRO A 481 31.29 18.71 -35.69
N HIS A 482 30.21 18.68 -36.47
CA HIS A 482 29.28 17.54 -36.49
C HIS A 482 29.97 16.22 -36.85
N SER A 483 31.07 16.25 -37.61
CA SER A 483 31.89 15.08 -37.92
C SER A 483 32.53 14.46 -36.67
N GLU A 484 32.96 15.28 -35.71
CA GLU A 484 33.46 14.77 -34.41
C GLU A 484 32.30 14.21 -33.59
N VAL A 485 31.15 14.90 -33.56
CA VAL A 485 29.96 14.42 -32.83
C VAL A 485 29.44 13.12 -33.43
N GLN A 486 29.35 12.99 -34.76
CA GLN A 486 29.00 11.74 -35.44
C GLN A 486 30.03 10.65 -35.18
N MET A 487 31.33 10.96 -35.23
CA MET A 487 32.37 10.00 -34.86
C MET A 487 32.27 9.54 -33.39
N PHE A 488 31.77 10.40 -32.48
CA PHE A 488 31.43 10.01 -31.11
C PHE A 488 30.15 9.18 -30.99
N LEU A 489 29.17 9.42 -31.86
CA LEU A 489 27.88 8.72 -31.87
C LEU A 489 27.96 7.34 -32.53
N ASP A 490 28.73 7.21 -33.60
CA ASP A 490 28.91 5.97 -34.36
C ASP A 490 29.84 4.98 -33.63
N GLY A 491 30.56 5.45 -32.61
CA GLY A 491 31.58 4.67 -31.90
C GLY A 491 32.76 4.31 -32.82
N PRO A 492 33.89 3.80 -32.28
CA PRO A 492 34.87 3.18 -33.13
C PRO A 492 34.19 1.99 -33.83
N ASP A 493 34.24 1.91 -35.16
CA ASP A 493 33.84 0.73 -35.92
C ASP A 493 34.55 -0.49 -35.29
N VAL A 494 33.82 -1.21 -34.44
CA VAL A 494 34.32 -2.45 -33.84
C VAL A 494 34.24 -3.47 -34.96
N ASP A 495 35.36 -3.64 -35.65
CA ASP A 495 35.53 -4.60 -36.73
C ASP A 495 35.08 -5.98 -36.21
N PRO A 496 33.92 -6.52 -36.66
CA PRO A 496 33.32 -7.72 -36.06
C PRO A 496 34.19 -8.99 -36.26
N GLU A 497 35.25 -8.89 -37.07
CA GLU A 497 36.21 -9.97 -37.31
C GLU A 497 37.37 -10.03 -36.29
N SER A 498 37.60 -9.00 -35.44
CA SER A 498 38.77 -8.98 -34.55
C SER A 498 38.61 -9.71 -33.21
N THR A 499 37.45 -10.32 -32.93
CA THR A 499 37.21 -11.16 -31.74
C THR A 499 37.31 -12.67 -31.97
N GLY A 500 37.79 -13.10 -33.15
CA GLY A 500 38.11 -14.49 -33.43
C GLY A 500 39.51 -14.87 -32.95
N GLY A 501 39.69 -15.22 -31.67
CA GLY A 501 40.97 -15.83 -31.26
C GLY A 501 41.36 -15.75 -29.78
N ALA A 502 40.51 -16.16 -28.85
CA ALA A 502 40.97 -16.50 -27.50
C ALA A 502 40.30 -17.81 -27.07
N GLY A 503 41.06 -18.89 -27.15
CA GLY A 503 40.63 -20.24 -26.82
C GLY A 503 40.14 -20.36 -25.39
N ALA A 504 38.89 -20.80 -25.24
CA ALA A 504 38.36 -21.30 -23.98
C ALA A 504 39.10 -22.59 -23.60
N LYS A 505 40.09 -22.45 -22.71
CA LYS A 505 40.69 -23.56 -21.99
C LYS A 505 39.72 -23.94 -20.87
N ASP A 506 39.06 -25.07 -21.05
CA ASP A 506 38.18 -25.74 -20.09
C ASP A 506 38.98 -26.20 -18.85
N PRO A 507 38.81 -25.63 -17.65
CA PRO A 507 39.46 -26.09 -16.43
C PRO A 507 38.39 -26.72 -15.53
N GLY A 508 37.99 -27.95 -15.82
CA GLY A 508 36.89 -28.57 -15.07
C GLY A 508 36.67 -30.05 -15.31
N ARG A 509 37.72 -30.82 -15.61
CA ARG A 509 37.63 -32.27 -15.68
C ARG A 509 38.93 -32.92 -15.21
N GLU A 510 39.07 -33.03 -13.89
CA GLU A 510 39.93 -34.03 -13.28
C GLU A 510 39.18 -34.75 -12.15
N ASP A 511 39.23 -36.07 -12.24
CA ASP A 511 38.71 -37.07 -11.33
C ASP A 511 39.45 -37.06 -9.98
N ARG A 512 38.71 -37.03 -8.86
CA ARG A 512 38.81 -37.95 -7.70
C ARG A 512 38.03 -37.46 -6.49
#